data_AF-A0A6B2CBF5-F1
#
_entry.id   AF-A0A6B2CBF5-F1
#
_cell.length_a   1.000
_cell.length_b   1.000
_cell.length_c   1.000
_cell.angle_alpha   90.00
_cell.angle_beta   90.00
_cell.angle_gamma   90.00
#
_symmetry.space_group_name_H-M   'P 1'
#
loop_
_entity.id
_entity.type
_entity.pdbx_description
1 polymer ?
#
loop_
_entity_poly.entity_id
_entity_poly.type
_entity_poly.pdbx_seq_one_letter_code
_entity_poly.pdbx_strand_id
1 'polypeptide(L)'
;MSIKFIRIVPGIAVPEYMRFLIENCEPTRHTKEAVEKGHLLLIDYHPPYIELECIDIEKIIEKAKRRRLRIYIGKRHITVSDGVYTVRIYRKI
;
A
#
# COMPACT_ATOMS: atom_id res chain seq x y z
N MET A 1 1.12 11.18 -20.18
CA MET A 1 2.28 10.67 -19.41
C MET A 1 1.87 9.34 -18.81
N SER A 2 2.47 8.22 -19.24
CA SER A 2 2.05 6.89 -18.81
C SER A 2 2.61 6.61 -17.41
N ILE A 3 1.73 6.31 -16.44
CA ILE A 3 2.14 5.92 -15.09
C ILE A 3 2.74 4.51 -15.17
N LYS A 4 3.95 4.34 -14.65
CA LYS A 4 4.57 3.02 -14.48
C LYS A 4 4.09 2.39 -13.18
N PHE A 5 3.88 1.08 -13.21
CA PHE A 5 3.37 0.31 -12.08
C PHE A 5 4.39 -0.74 -11.64
N ILE A 6 4.47 -0.93 -10.33
CA ILE A 6 5.18 -2.04 -9.70
C ILE A 6 4.12 -3.04 -9.29
N ARG A 7 4.13 -4.19 -9.97
CA ARG A 7 3.20 -5.28 -9.69
C ARG A 7 3.68 -6.05 -8.46
N ILE A 8 2.79 -6.22 -7.48
CA ILE A 8 3.02 -7.06 -6.31
C ILE A 8 2.60 -8.48 -6.67
N VAL A 9 1.35 -8.64 -7.11
CA VAL A 9 0.78 -9.88 -7.67
C VAL A 9 -0.19 -9.55 -8.82
N PRO A 10 -0.59 -10.49 -9.68
CA PRO A 10 -1.61 -10.20 -10.69
C PRO A 10 -2.84 -9.51 -10.08
N GLY A 11 -3.24 -8.37 -10.62
CA GLY A 11 -4.35 -7.56 -10.10
C GLY A 11 -4.00 -6.57 -8.97
N ILE A 12 -2.83 -6.70 -8.32
CA ILE A 12 -2.40 -5.80 -7.25
C ILE A 12 -1.07 -5.13 -7.64
N ALA A 13 -1.12 -3.82 -7.84
CA ALA A 13 0.04 -3.01 -8.20
C ALA A 13 -0.04 -1.63 -7.55
N VAL A 14 1.13 -1.03 -7.33
CA VAL A 14 1.25 0.39 -6.93
C VAL A 14 1.92 1.18 -8.05
N PRO A 15 1.66 2.49 -8.15
CA PRO A 15 2.46 3.36 -8.98
C PRO A 15 3.93 3.39 -8.55
N GLU A 16 4.85 3.53 -9.50
CA GLU A 16 6.30 3.52 -9.24
C GLU A 16 6.74 4.62 -8.25
N TYR A 17 6.09 5.78 -8.24
CA TYR A 17 6.38 6.83 -7.26
C TYR A 17 6.00 6.45 -5.82
N MET A 18 5.13 5.44 -5.63
CA MET A 18 4.79 4.83 -4.36
C MET A 18 5.66 3.61 -4.01
N ARG A 19 6.68 3.26 -4.82
CA ARG A 19 7.60 2.13 -4.58
C ARG A 19 8.14 2.03 -3.17
N PHE A 20 8.42 3.18 -2.55
CA PHE A 20 8.97 3.26 -1.20
C PHE A 20 8.11 2.55 -0.14
N LEU A 21 6.81 2.39 -0.40
CA LEU A 21 5.89 1.65 0.46
C LEU A 21 6.24 0.16 0.44
N ILE A 22 6.52 -0.43 -0.72
CA ILE A 22 6.86 -1.86 -0.84
C ILE A 22 8.28 -2.13 -0.34
N GLU A 23 9.20 -1.18 -0.46
CA GLU A 23 10.59 -1.36 0.00
C GLU A 23 10.77 -1.33 1.52
N ASN A 24 9.81 -0.76 2.25
CA ASN A 24 9.94 -0.55 3.70
C ASN A 24 8.78 -1.20 4.48
N CYS A 25 7.89 -1.92 3.79
CA CYS A 25 6.69 -2.51 4.37
C CYS A 25 6.36 -3.83 3.69
N GLU A 26 5.65 -4.69 4.40
CA GLU A 26 5.23 -6.00 3.92
C GLU A 26 3.71 -6.03 3.73
N PRO A 27 3.19 -6.78 2.73
CA PRO A 27 1.76 -7.07 2.64
C PRO A 27 1.21 -7.64 3.95
N THR A 28 0.03 -7.17 4.37
CA THR A 28 -0.67 -7.69 5.54
C THR A 28 -2.14 -7.97 5.21
N ARG A 29 -2.86 -8.65 6.10
CA ARG A 29 -4.33 -8.87 6.02
C ARG A 29 -4.78 -9.36 4.63
N HIS A 30 -5.77 -8.71 4.00
CA HIS A 30 -6.33 -9.15 2.73
C HIS A 30 -5.31 -9.10 1.59
N THR A 31 -4.38 -8.12 1.62
CA THR A 31 -3.30 -8.05 0.64
C THR A 31 -2.32 -9.20 0.81
N LYS A 32 -1.96 -9.57 2.05
CA LYS A 32 -1.10 -10.74 2.30
C LYS A 32 -1.75 -12.02 1.81
N GLU A 33 -3.02 -12.23 2.12
CA GLU A 33 -3.76 -13.39 1.65
C GLU A 33 -3.77 -13.46 0.11
N ALA A 34 -4.05 -12.34 -0.57
CA ALA A 34 -4.04 -12.24 -2.02
C ALA A 34 -2.66 -12.52 -2.64
N VAL A 35 -1.59 -12.15 -1.93
CA VAL A 35 -0.23 -12.49 -2.34
C VAL A 35 0.05 -13.99 -2.19
N GLU A 36 -0.34 -14.59 -1.06
CA GLU A 36 -0.06 -15.99 -0.72
C GLU A 36 -0.88 -16.99 -1.56
N LYS A 37 -2.18 -16.75 -1.72
CA LYS A 37 -3.06 -17.63 -2.51
C LYS A 37 -3.01 -17.31 -4.01
N GLY A 38 -2.29 -16.24 -4.39
CA GLY A 38 -2.29 -15.68 -5.73
C GLY A 38 -3.68 -15.17 -6.14
N HIS A 39 -3.83 -14.92 -7.44
CA HIS A 39 -5.08 -14.46 -8.09
C HIS A 39 -6.32 -15.34 -7.86
N LEU A 40 -6.18 -16.48 -7.16
CA LEU A 40 -7.27 -17.39 -6.79
C LEU A 40 -8.15 -16.81 -5.66
N LEU A 41 -7.66 -15.81 -4.91
CA LEU A 41 -8.56 -14.95 -4.16
C LEU A 41 -9.20 -13.97 -5.13
N LEU A 42 -10.52 -14.12 -5.29
CA LEU A 42 -11.40 -13.25 -6.05
C LEU A 42 -11.04 -11.79 -5.74
N ILE A 43 -10.29 -11.14 -6.64
CA ILE A 43 -9.80 -9.77 -6.49
C ILE A 43 -10.96 -8.81 -6.20
N ASP A 44 -12.16 -9.16 -6.67
CA ASP A 44 -13.42 -8.46 -6.39
C ASP A 44 -13.74 -8.31 -4.90
N TYR A 45 -13.20 -9.18 -4.03
CA TYR A 45 -13.36 -9.11 -2.57
C TYR A 45 -12.18 -8.43 -1.87
N HIS A 46 -11.12 -8.08 -2.61
CA HIS A 46 -10.03 -7.31 -2.05
C HIS A 46 -10.49 -5.85 -1.87
N PRO A 47 -10.21 -5.23 -0.72
CA PRO A 47 -10.51 -3.81 -0.53
C PRO A 47 -9.91 -2.94 -1.65
N PRO A 48 -10.49 -1.75 -1.97
CA PRO A 48 -9.97 -0.85 -3.00
C PRO A 48 -8.67 -0.12 -2.59
N TYR A 49 -7.95 -0.66 -1.61
CA TYR A 49 -6.68 -0.17 -1.11
C TYR A 49 -5.77 -1.33 -0.77
N ILE A 50 -4.47 -1.11 -0.86
CA ILE A 50 -3.45 -2.10 -0.48
C ILE A 50 -3.18 -1.98 1.03
N GLU A 51 -3.11 -3.11 1.72
CA GLU A 51 -2.82 -3.19 3.15
C GLU A 51 -1.36 -3.61 3.36
N LEU A 52 -0.59 -2.72 3.96
CA LEU A 52 0.81 -2.94 4.30
C LEU A 52 1.04 -2.79 5.80
N GLU A 53 2.10 -3.42 6.28
CA GLU A 53 2.61 -3.26 7.63
C GLU A 53 4.07 -2.79 7.56
N CYS A 54 4.37 -1.68 8.24
CA CYS A 54 5.68 -1.05 8.20
C CYS A 54 6.28 -1.01 9.60
N ILE A 55 7.61 -1.18 9.68
CA ILE A 55 8.37 -1.04 10.93
C ILE A 55 8.48 0.45 11.30
N ASP A 56 8.85 1.29 10.34
CA ASP A 56 9.10 2.72 10.55
C ASP A 56 8.06 3.58 9.84
N ILE A 57 6.98 3.84 10.56
CA ILE A 57 5.87 4.68 10.10
C ILE A 57 6.31 6.13 9.84
N GLU A 58 7.20 6.67 10.66
CA GLU A 58 7.57 8.09 10.58
C GLU A 58 8.33 8.38 9.29
N LYS A 59 9.28 7.50 8.94
CA LYS A 59 9.99 7.55 7.66
C LYS A 59 9.06 7.44 6.47
N ILE A 60 8.00 6.63 6.57
CA ILE A 60 6.99 6.52 5.52
C ILE A 60 6.19 7.81 5.36
N ILE A 61 5.75 8.41 6.47
CA ILE A 61 5.05 9.71 6.46
C ILE A 61 5.94 10.78 5.83
N GLU A 62 7.22 10.82 6.19
CA GLU A 62 8.17 11.78 5.63
C GLU A 62 8.33 11.61 4.10
N LYS A 63 8.54 10.37 3.64
CA LYS A 63 8.66 10.05 2.21
C LYS A 63 7.38 10.38 1.43
N ALA A 64 6.21 10.19 2.04
CA ALA A 64 4.92 10.53 1.46
C ALA A 64 4.72 12.05 1.35
N LYS A 65 5.07 12.81 2.40
CA LYS A 65 5.04 14.29 2.39
C LYS A 65 5.96 14.86 1.29
N ARG A 66 7.19 14.34 1.17
CA ARG A 66 8.15 14.76 0.12
C ARG A 66 7.59 14.58 -1.30
N ARG A 67 6.70 13.59 -1.49
CA ARG A 67 6.04 13.27 -2.77
C ARG A 67 4.68 13.95 -2.94
N ARG A 68 4.29 14.84 -2.01
CA ARG A 68 2.99 15.53 -1.98
C ARG A 68 1.80 14.56 -1.98
N LEU A 69 1.97 13.37 -1.40
CA LEU A 69 0.88 12.42 -1.19
C LEU A 69 0.00 12.87 -0.02
N ARG A 70 -1.29 12.57 -0.09
CA ARG A 70 -2.25 12.78 0.99
C ARG A 70 -2.01 11.73 2.07
N ILE A 71 -2.04 12.16 3.32
CA ILE A 71 -1.83 11.31 4.48
C ILE A 71 -3.01 11.50 5.43
N TYR A 72 -3.71 10.41 5.74
CA TYR A 72 -4.81 10.39 6.70
C TYR A 72 -4.40 9.53 7.89
N ILE A 73 -4.43 10.10 9.10
CA ILE A 73 -4.03 9.39 10.32
C ILE A 73 -5.29 8.90 11.02
N GLY A 74 -5.47 7.58 11.08
CA GLY A 74 -6.51 6.92 11.85
C GLY A 74 -5.98 6.37 13.17
N LYS A 75 -6.87 5.91 14.06
CA LYS A 75 -6.49 5.37 15.38
C LYS A 75 -5.58 4.14 15.33
N ARG A 76 -5.70 3.31 14.29
CA ARG A 76 -5.00 2.01 14.16
C ARG A 76 -4.15 1.88 12.90
N HIS A 77 -4.25 2.84 11.99
CA HIS A 77 -3.60 2.79 10.69
C HIS A 77 -3.46 4.19 10.10
N ILE A 78 -2.63 4.30 9.08
CA ILE A 78 -2.39 5.51 8.31
C ILE A 78 -2.78 5.19 6.88
N THR A 79 -3.39 6.13 6.19
CA THR A 79 -3.70 5.99 4.77
C THR A 79 -2.85 6.95 3.97
N VAL A 80 -2.10 6.44 3.01
CA VAL A 80 -1.37 7.23 2.01
C VAL A 80 -2.13 7.14 0.69
N SER A 81 -2.42 8.27 0.06
CA SER A 81 -3.18 8.31 -1.18
C SER A 81 -2.75 9.47 -2.08
N ASP A 82 -2.90 9.31 -3.40
CA ASP A 82 -2.80 10.41 -4.37
C ASP A 82 -4.18 10.90 -4.86
N GLY A 83 -5.26 10.35 -4.30
CA GLY A 83 -6.64 10.60 -4.72
C GLY A 83 -7.22 9.51 -5.63
N VAL A 84 -6.40 8.62 -6.16
CA VAL A 84 -6.81 7.46 -6.97
C VAL A 84 -6.32 6.17 -6.31
N TYR A 85 -5.01 6.03 -6.11
CA TYR A 85 -4.39 4.90 -5.45
C TYR A 85 -4.33 5.14 -3.95
N THR A 86 -4.69 4.11 -3.19
CA THR A 86 -4.80 4.19 -1.74
C THR A 86 -4.08 3.01 -1.09
N VAL A 87 -3.25 3.30 -0.10
CA VAL A 87 -2.52 2.30 0.68
C VAL A 87 -2.77 2.56 2.16
N ARG A 88 -3.25 1.53 2.86
CA ARG A 88 -3.38 1.53 4.32
C ARG A 88 -2.17 0.87 4.96
N ILE A 89 -1.65 1.53 5.96
CA ILE A 89 -0.42 1.19 6.65
C ILE A 89 -0.74 0.94 8.10
N TYR A 90 -0.53 -0.29 8.52
CA TYR A 90 -0.65 -0.73 9.89
C TYR A 90 0.72 -0.70 10.56
N ARG A 91 0.72 -0.50 11.89
CA ARG A 91 1.94 -0.58 12.69
C ARG A 91 2.27 -2.03 12.93
N LYS A 92 3.51 -2.44 12.61
CA LYS A 92 4.04 -3.75 13.00
C LYS A 92 4.08 -3.83 14.53
N ILE A 93 3.27 -4.72 15.09
CA ILE A 93 3.22 -5.01 16.54
C ILE A 93 4.32 -6.01 16.87
#